data_AF-A0A7W8AAY7-F1
#
_entry.id   AF-A0A7W8AAY7-F1
#
_cell.length_a   1.000
_cell.length_b   1.000
_cell.length_c   1.000
_cell.angle_alpha   90.00
_cell.angle_beta   90.00
_cell.angle_gamma   90.00
#
_symmetry.space_group_name_H-M   'P 1'
#
loop_
_entity.id
_entity.type
_entity.pdbx_description
1 polymer ?
#
loop_
_entity_poly.entity_id
_entity_poly.type
_entity_poly.pdbx_seq_one_letter_code
_entity_poly.pdbx_strand_id
1 'polypeptide(L)'
;MSYSPKLAAALSGATLRQLAHWRKASSGRGAVLVPETSPVRPVLYSFRDLVALRTCVKLRNDASLQKIRRALDTLRDDLRQREHLSAYQLVTDGSTIYLVEQGQATDLVHRRANIVIHDMVEVLRPFYRDGRHIPDLLRPREHVTVDPAVRGGMPVIEGTRVPYDEIAALLRDGVPAERIADYYPSVSATAAMDAADFAAYVDSYDPPREQREAVAG
;
A
#
# COMPACT_ATOMS: atom_id res chain seq x y z
N MET A 1 -1.27 -4.78 14.92
CA MET A 1 -1.52 -5.58 13.70
C MET A 1 -0.73 -4.94 12.57
N SER A 2 -0.46 -5.70 11.52
CA SER A 2 0.52 -5.33 10.50
C SER A 2 0.25 -6.05 9.19
N TYR A 3 0.56 -5.42 8.07
CA TYR A 3 0.30 -5.97 6.75
C TYR A 3 1.39 -6.95 6.33
N SER A 4 0.97 -8.12 5.84
CA SER A 4 1.85 -9.05 5.15
C SER A 4 2.37 -8.42 3.84
N PRO A 5 3.50 -8.89 3.27
CA PRO A 5 4.00 -8.33 2.01
C PRO A 5 3.00 -8.45 0.86
N LYS A 6 2.15 -9.48 0.84
CA LYS A 6 1.09 -9.65 -0.16
C LYS A 6 0.00 -8.60 -0.01
N LEU A 7 -0.53 -8.42 1.20
CA LEU A 7 -1.58 -7.43 1.45
C LEU A 7 -1.04 -6.01 1.26
N ALA A 8 0.21 -5.75 1.66
CA ALA A 8 0.88 -4.48 1.40
C ALA A 8 1.08 -4.21 -0.10
N ALA A 9 1.42 -5.23 -0.90
CA ALA A 9 1.52 -5.14 -2.35
C ALA A 9 0.14 -4.79 -2.97
N ALA A 10 -0.90 -5.51 -2.57
CA ALA A 10 -2.27 -5.31 -3.04
C ALA A 10 -2.84 -3.93 -2.70
N LEU A 11 -2.69 -3.48 -1.46
CA LEU A 11 -3.19 -2.18 -1.03
C LEU A 11 -2.29 -1.00 -1.45
N SER A 12 -1.03 -1.24 -1.87
CA SER A 12 -0.16 -0.16 -2.35
C SER A 12 -0.05 -0.03 -3.87
N GLY A 13 -0.38 -1.08 -4.62
CA GLY A 13 -0.08 -1.18 -6.05
C GLY A 13 1.39 -1.55 -6.36
N ALA A 14 2.24 -1.73 -5.36
CA ALA A 14 3.59 -2.23 -5.56
C ALA A 14 3.59 -3.74 -5.81
N THR A 15 4.53 -4.27 -6.59
CA THR A 15 4.75 -5.72 -6.70
C THR A 15 5.55 -6.25 -5.51
N LEU A 16 5.42 -7.54 -5.19
CA LEU A 16 6.25 -8.21 -4.17
C LEU A 16 7.76 -8.02 -4.43
N ARG A 17 8.18 -8.00 -5.71
CA ARG A 17 9.56 -7.73 -6.11
C ARG A 17 9.98 -6.27 -5.85
N GLN A 18 9.09 -5.31 -6.11
CA GLN A 18 9.33 -3.90 -5.74
C GLN A 18 9.47 -3.77 -4.23
N LEU A 19 8.57 -4.32 -3.41
CA LEU A 19 8.68 -4.31 -1.95
C LEU A 19 10.01 -4.90 -1.44
N ALA A 20 10.40 -6.06 -1.96
CA ALA A 20 11.66 -6.72 -1.59
C ALA A 20 12.93 -5.95 -2.03
N HIS A 21 12.82 -5.12 -3.08
CA HIS A 21 13.91 -4.25 -3.55
C HIS A 21 13.93 -2.88 -2.83
N TRP A 22 12.76 -2.31 -2.55
CA TRP A 22 12.57 -0.98 -1.97
C TRP A 22 12.97 -0.92 -0.49
N ARG A 23 12.84 -2.03 0.24
CA ARG A 23 13.35 -2.19 1.62
C ARG A 23 14.86 -2.30 1.75
N LYS A 24 15.60 -2.36 0.65
CA LYS A 24 17.07 -2.43 0.65
C LYS A 24 17.67 -1.11 0.17
N ALA A 25 18.69 -0.64 0.90
CA ALA A 25 19.62 0.34 0.38
C ALA A 25 20.37 -0.23 -0.85
N SER A 26 20.85 0.64 -1.73
CA SER A 26 21.44 0.23 -3.00
C SER A 26 22.43 1.29 -3.50
N SER A 27 23.68 0.86 -3.73
CA SER A 27 24.77 1.59 -4.36
C SER A 27 24.81 3.09 -4.05
N GLY A 28 25.06 3.43 -2.78
CA GLY A 28 25.22 4.82 -2.32
C GLY A 28 23.91 5.58 -2.06
N ARG A 29 22.76 4.91 -2.04
CA ARG A 29 21.45 5.51 -1.72
C ARG A 29 20.64 4.71 -0.72
N GLY A 30 19.77 5.41 0.01
CA GLY A 30 18.92 4.81 1.03
C GLY A 30 17.92 3.79 0.47
N ALA A 31 17.35 2.98 1.38
CA ALA A 31 16.14 2.25 1.08
C ALA A 31 15.01 3.24 0.74
N VAL A 32 14.12 2.90 -0.18
CA VAL A 32 12.94 3.72 -0.48
C VAL A 32 12.06 3.78 0.77
N LEU A 33 11.76 2.62 1.33
CA LEU A 33 11.00 2.48 2.58
C LEU A 33 11.51 1.27 3.36
N VAL A 34 11.91 1.46 4.62
CA VAL A 34 12.19 0.37 5.57
C VAL A 34 10.90 0.12 6.37
N PRO A 35 10.36 -1.11 6.41
CA PRO A 35 9.11 -1.38 7.11
C PRO A 35 9.18 -1.05 8.60
N GLU A 36 8.21 -0.29 9.12
CA GLU A 36 8.19 0.14 10.53
C GLU A 36 7.96 -1.02 11.50
N THR A 37 7.16 -2.03 11.12
CA THR A 37 6.75 -3.10 12.07
C THR A 37 7.75 -4.25 12.15
N SER A 38 8.23 -4.76 11.01
CA SER A 38 9.33 -5.74 10.99
C SER A 38 10.06 -5.72 9.65
N PRO A 39 11.34 -5.29 9.61
CA PRO A 39 12.08 -5.17 8.36
C PRO A 39 12.76 -6.46 7.87
N VAL A 40 12.92 -7.49 8.72
CA VAL A 40 13.76 -8.67 8.44
C VAL A 40 12.97 -9.95 8.16
N ARG A 41 12.44 -10.65 9.20
CA ARG A 41 11.59 -11.85 9.07
C ARG A 41 10.72 -12.04 10.33
N PRO A 42 9.41 -12.33 10.20
CA PRO A 42 8.60 -12.10 9.01
C PRO A 42 8.63 -10.61 8.64
N VAL A 43 8.58 -10.26 7.35
CA VAL A 43 8.53 -8.84 6.95
C VAL A 43 7.10 -8.34 7.06
N LEU A 44 6.90 -7.26 7.83
CA LEU A 44 5.59 -6.74 8.19
C LEU A 44 5.60 -5.21 8.10
N TYR A 45 4.56 -4.66 7.47
CA TYR A 45 4.38 -3.24 7.20
C TYR A 45 3.33 -2.62 8.14
N SER A 46 3.46 -1.33 8.45
CA SER A 46 2.44 -0.53 9.12
C SER A 46 1.44 0.10 8.12
N PHE A 47 0.40 0.78 8.61
CA PHE A 47 -0.48 1.56 7.72
C PHE A 47 0.26 2.77 7.11
N ARG A 48 1.14 3.40 7.89
CA ARG A 48 2.00 4.50 7.40
C ARG A 48 2.87 4.01 6.26
N ASP A 49 3.42 2.79 6.38
CA ASP A 49 4.17 2.15 5.28
C ASP A 49 3.30 2.03 4.01
N LEU A 50 2.01 1.64 4.12
CA LEU A 50 1.13 1.54 2.95
C LEU A 50 0.92 2.89 2.26
N VAL A 51 0.66 3.95 3.01
CA VAL A 51 0.49 5.32 2.47
C VAL A 51 1.77 5.74 1.74
N ALA A 52 2.94 5.56 2.36
CA ALA A 52 4.23 5.86 1.75
C ALA A 52 4.53 5.00 0.50
N LEU A 53 4.18 3.72 0.51
CA LEU A 53 4.30 2.84 -0.66
C LEU A 53 3.38 3.29 -1.79
N ARG A 54 2.11 3.65 -1.53
CA ARG A 54 1.20 4.22 -2.54
C ARG A 54 1.76 5.51 -3.12
N THR A 55 2.35 6.39 -2.30
CA THR A 55 3.03 7.61 -2.76
C THR A 55 4.14 7.25 -3.75
N CYS A 56 5.03 6.32 -3.40
CA CYS A 56 6.09 5.87 -4.29
C CYS A 56 5.56 5.20 -5.57
N VAL A 57 4.49 4.41 -5.51
CA VAL A 57 3.87 3.75 -6.68
C VAL A 57 3.24 4.77 -7.62
N LYS A 58 2.51 5.76 -7.09
CA LYS A 58 1.93 6.85 -7.90
C LYS A 58 3.02 7.72 -8.54
N LEU A 59 4.05 8.12 -7.79
CA LEU A 59 5.23 8.80 -8.34
C LEU A 59 5.93 7.97 -9.44
N ARG A 60 5.91 6.63 -9.37
CA ARG A 60 6.52 5.76 -10.38
C ARG A 60 5.79 5.75 -11.73
N ASN A 61 4.60 6.36 -11.85
CA ASN A 61 3.95 6.56 -13.14
C ASN A 61 4.78 7.52 -14.01
N ASP A 62 5.23 8.64 -13.43
CA ASP A 62 5.83 9.75 -14.19
C ASP A 62 7.32 9.98 -13.84
N ALA A 63 7.82 9.47 -12.72
CA ALA A 63 9.20 9.64 -12.26
C ALA A 63 9.98 8.31 -12.16
N SER A 64 11.25 8.31 -12.60
CA SER A 64 12.13 7.13 -12.51
C SER A 64 12.42 6.73 -11.06
N LEU A 65 12.68 5.44 -10.79
CA LEU A 65 13.04 4.99 -9.43
C LEU A 65 14.32 5.66 -8.90
N GLN A 66 15.26 6.01 -9.80
CA GLN A 66 16.44 6.78 -9.44
C GLN A 66 16.10 8.24 -9.09
N LYS A 67 15.12 8.86 -9.75
CA LYS A 67 14.63 10.20 -9.40
C LYS A 67 13.96 10.18 -8.02
N ILE A 68 13.10 9.19 -7.75
CA ILE A 68 12.46 8.98 -6.44
C ILE A 68 13.50 8.78 -5.33
N ARG A 69 14.48 7.87 -5.50
CA ARG A 69 15.52 7.69 -4.49
C ARG A 69 16.28 8.99 -4.19
N ARG A 70 16.68 9.73 -5.23
CA ARG A 70 17.36 11.03 -5.05
C ARG A 70 16.51 12.01 -4.26
N ALA A 71 15.22 12.12 -4.56
CA ALA A 71 14.31 12.99 -3.83
C ALA A 71 14.17 12.58 -2.34
N LEU A 72 14.12 11.27 -2.06
CA LEU A 72 14.07 10.74 -0.68
C LEU A 72 15.39 10.92 0.08
N ASP A 73 16.53 10.80 -0.58
CA ASP A 73 17.84 11.09 0.01
C ASP A 73 17.93 12.60 0.32
N THR A 74 17.55 13.49 -0.61
CA THR A 74 17.46 14.95 -0.36
C THR A 74 16.53 15.32 0.79
N LEU A 75 15.35 14.69 0.88
CA LEU A 75 14.41 14.90 1.99
C LEU A 75 15.05 14.58 3.35
N ARG A 76 15.76 13.45 3.45
CA ARG A 76 16.34 12.94 4.71
C ARG A 76 17.64 13.63 5.10
N ASP A 77 18.51 13.88 4.14
CA ASP A 77 19.90 14.26 4.38
C ASP A 77 20.12 15.78 4.24
N ASP A 78 19.55 16.39 3.18
CA ASP A 78 19.66 17.84 2.93
C ASP A 78 18.65 18.63 3.77
N LEU A 79 17.36 18.31 3.64
CA LEU A 79 16.26 19.00 4.34
C LEU A 79 16.09 18.53 5.79
N ARG A 80 16.73 17.41 6.17
CA ARG A 80 16.68 16.82 7.52
C ARG A 80 15.27 16.46 7.99
N GLN A 81 14.35 16.27 7.05
CA GLN A 81 12.98 15.83 7.29
C GLN A 81 12.99 14.34 7.63
N ARG A 82 12.92 14.04 8.93
CA ARG A 82 13.19 12.71 9.54
C ARG A 82 11.95 11.93 9.97
N GLU A 83 10.76 12.51 9.86
CA GLU A 83 9.52 11.76 10.05
C GLU A 83 9.34 10.66 8.99
N HIS A 84 8.37 9.78 9.23
CA HIS A 84 8.01 8.74 8.28
C HIS A 84 7.51 9.33 6.96
N LEU A 85 7.78 8.65 5.83
CA LEU A 85 7.49 9.18 4.49
C LEU A 85 5.99 9.54 4.28
N SER A 86 5.09 8.87 4.99
CA SER A 86 3.64 9.15 4.97
C SER A 86 3.23 10.48 5.61
N ALA A 87 4.14 11.22 6.25
CA ALA A 87 3.89 12.56 6.78
C ALA A 87 4.05 13.65 5.70
N TYR A 88 4.65 13.32 4.56
CA TYR A 88 4.96 14.28 3.50
C TYR A 88 4.11 14.05 2.25
N GLN A 89 3.61 15.15 1.68
CA GLN A 89 2.96 15.13 0.39
C GLN A 89 4.01 15.31 -0.71
N LEU A 90 4.21 14.26 -1.53
CA LEU A 90 5.13 14.30 -2.67
C LEU A 90 4.35 14.23 -4.00
N VAL A 91 4.64 15.16 -4.90
CA VAL A 91 4.02 15.26 -6.25
C VAL A 91 5.07 15.28 -7.35
N THR A 92 4.68 15.00 -8.59
CA THR A 92 5.56 14.95 -9.76
C THR A 92 4.85 15.55 -10.97
N ASP A 93 5.58 16.31 -11.78
CA ASP A 93 5.18 16.75 -13.12
C ASP A 93 5.88 15.93 -14.23
N GLY A 94 6.62 14.88 -13.82
CA GLY A 94 7.51 14.08 -14.66
C GLY A 94 8.91 14.68 -14.82
N SER A 95 9.03 16.01 -14.81
CA SER A 95 10.31 16.74 -14.88
C SER A 95 11.09 16.66 -13.56
N THR A 96 10.40 16.71 -12.43
CA THR A 96 10.98 16.57 -11.08
C THR A 96 9.97 16.02 -10.06
N ILE A 97 10.39 15.90 -8.79
CA ILE A 97 9.55 15.55 -7.64
C ILE A 97 9.59 16.71 -6.65
N TYR A 98 8.43 17.13 -6.17
CA TYR A 98 8.27 18.23 -5.23
C TYR A 98 7.74 17.73 -3.89
N LEU A 99 8.24 18.30 -2.80
CA LEU A 99 7.65 18.25 -1.46
C LEU A 99 6.65 19.41 -1.33
N VAL A 100 5.41 19.13 -0.90
CA VAL A 100 4.38 20.15 -0.68
C VAL A 100 4.20 20.39 0.82
N GLU A 101 4.34 21.64 1.25
CA GLU A 101 4.22 22.11 2.64
C GLU A 101 3.40 23.40 2.66
N GLN A 102 2.27 23.43 3.38
CA GLN A 102 1.44 24.63 3.59
C GLN A 102 1.06 25.42 2.30
N GLY A 103 0.91 24.72 1.17
CA GLY A 103 0.59 25.33 -0.14
C GLY A 103 1.82 25.83 -0.92
N GLN A 104 3.03 25.72 -0.37
CA GLN A 104 4.29 25.91 -1.07
C GLN A 104 4.85 24.56 -1.53
N ALA A 105 5.68 24.55 -2.58
CA ALA A 105 6.32 23.34 -3.09
C ALA A 105 7.83 23.52 -3.33
N THR A 106 8.60 22.55 -2.85
CA THR A 106 10.08 22.50 -2.90
C THR A 106 10.54 21.36 -3.80
N ASP A 107 11.23 21.67 -4.91
CA ASP A 107 11.82 20.66 -5.80
C ASP A 107 12.92 19.86 -5.09
N LEU A 108 12.67 18.58 -4.84
CA LEU A 108 13.57 17.65 -4.15
C LEU A 108 14.71 17.11 -5.03
N VAL A 109 14.75 17.41 -6.33
CA VAL A 109 15.78 16.91 -7.25
C VAL A 109 16.73 18.03 -7.68
N HIS A 110 16.21 19.21 -8.03
CA HIS A 110 17.00 20.36 -8.52
C HIS A 110 16.96 21.60 -7.62
N ARG A 111 16.20 21.59 -6.51
CA ARG A 111 16.18 22.66 -5.49
C ARG A 111 15.79 24.05 -6.04
N ARG A 112 14.73 24.12 -6.85
CA ARG A 112 14.07 25.37 -7.30
C ARG A 112 12.66 25.47 -6.74
N ALA A 113 12.15 26.69 -6.58
CA ALA A 113 10.82 26.97 -6.04
C ALA A 113 9.82 27.35 -7.14
N ASN A 114 8.53 27.08 -6.84
CA ASN A 114 7.29 27.48 -7.53
C ASN A 114 6.58 26.39 -8.36
N ILE A 115 5.46 25.87 -7.80
CA ILE A 115 4.18 25.45 -8.42
C ILE A 115 3.27 24.95 -7.27
N VAL A 116 1.94 25.02 -7.41
CA VAL A 116 0.96 24.63 -6.36
C VAL A 116 0.15 23.41 -6.81
N ILE A 117 0.10 22.33 -6.03
CA ILE A 117 -0.68 21.10 -6.35
C ILE A 117 -1.24 20.42 -5.06
N HIS A 118 -2.48 19.95 -5.14
CA HIS A 118 -3.21 19.12 -4.16
C HIS A 118 -3.07 17.62 -4.52
N ASP A 119 -3.17 16.61 -3.65
CA ASP A 119 -3.45 16.55 -2.20
C ASP A 119 -2.83 15.25 -1.62
N MET A 120 -2.69 15.10 -0.29
CA MET A 120 -2.36 13.79 0.30
C MET A 120 -3.53 12.79 0.13
N VAL A 121 -4.78 13.28 0.13
CA VAL A 121 -5.99 12.46 -0.10
C VAL A 121 -5.95 11.72 -1.44
N GLU A 122 -5.31 12.28 -2.46
CA GLU A 122 -5.18 11.64 -3.77
C GLU A 122 -4.46 10.30 -3.75
N VAL A 123 -3.59 10.07 -2.76
CA VAL A 123 -2.85 8.82 -2.65
C VAL A 123 -3.72 7.70 -2.10
N LEU A 124 -4.75 8.04 -1.30
CA LEU A 124 -5.66 7.08 -0.67
C LEU A 124 -6.71 6.58 -1.66
N ARG A 125 -7.17 7.45 -2.57
CA ARG A 125 -8.17 7.15 -3.60
C ARG A 125 -7.71 6.05 -4.59
N PRO A 126 -8.65 5.38 -5.30
CA PRO A 126 -8.30 4.42 -6.34
C PRO A 126 -7.47 5.04 -7.47
N PHE A 127 -6.59 4.25 -8.08
CA PHE A 127 -5.82 4.65 -9.27
C PHE A 127 -5.40 3.44 -10.10
N TYR A 128 -4.94 3.67 -11.34
CA TYR A 128 -4.41 2.60 -12.19
C TYR A 128 -2.88 2.58 -12.19
N ARG A 129 -2.30 1.38 -12.19
CA ARG A 129 -0.85 1.14 -12.28
C ARG A 129 -0.59 -0.07 -13.17
N ASP A 130 0.17 0.11 -14.25
CA ASP A 130 0.55 -0.96 -15.19
C ASP A 130 -0.66 -1.81 -15.65
N GLY A 131 -1.80 -1.16 -15.95
CA GLY A 131 -3.06 -1.81 -16.34
C GLY A 131 -3.90 -2.39 -15.19
N ARG A 132 -3.36 -2.50 -13.97
CA ARG A 132 -4.07 -2.98 -12.78
C ARG A 132 -4.81 -1.84 -12.08
N HIS A 133 -6.06 -2.06 -11.72
CA HIS A 133 -6.80 -1.16 -10.82
C HIS A 133 -6.31 -1.36 -9.37
N ILE A 134 -5.89 -0.28 -8.72
CA ILE A 134 -5.52 -0.24 -7.31
C ILE A 134 -6.71 0.37 -6.56
N PRO A 135 -7.32 -0.34 -5.60
CA PRO A 135 -8.54 0.12 -4.94
C PRO A 135 -8.27 1.31 -4.01
N ASP A 136 -9.34 1.91 -3.50
CA ASP A 136 -9.26 2.86 -2.40
C ASP A 136 -8.60 2.19 -1.18
N LEU A 137 -7.72 2.90 -0.48
CA LEU A 137 -6.99 2.34 0.66
C LEU A 137 -7.92 2.14 1.88
N LEU A 138 -8.89 3.03 2.10
CA LEU A 138 -9.75 3.05 3.28
C LEU A 138 -11.03 2.23 3.08
N ARG A 139 -11.53 2.12 1.85
CA ARG A 139 -12.68 1.28 1.48
C ARG A 139 -12.40 0.47 0.20
N PRO A 140 -11.57 -0.59 0.25
CA PRO A 140 -11.18 -1.35 -0.93
C PRO A 140 -12.32 -2.10 -1.64
N ARG A 141 -13.43 -2.37 -0.96
CA ARG A 141 -14.74 -2.83 -1.50
C ARG A 141 -15.86 -2.15 -0.73
N GLU A 142 -17.09 -2.19 -1.23
CA GLU A 142 -18.24 -1.50 -0.62
C GLU A 142 -18.38 -1.86 0.87
N HIS A 143 -18.30 -3.15 1.21
CA HIS A 143 -18.43 -3.68 2.57
C HIS A 143 -17.10 -4.01 3.26
N VAL A 144 -15.93 -3.62 2.70
CA VAL A 144 -14.61 -3.88 3.30
C VAL A 144 -13.89 -2.56 3.57
N THR A 145 -13.54 -2.33 4.83
CA THR A 145 -12.90 -1.08 5.29
C THR A 145 -11.55 -1.30 5.96
N VAL A 146 -10.72 -0.26 5.94
CA VAL A 146 -9.39 -0.19 6.54
C VAL A 146 -9.30 1.07 7.39
N ASP A 147 -9.21 0.89 8.71
CA ASP A 147 -9.00 1.96 9.68
C ASP A 147 -7.82 1.58 10.59
N PRO A 148 -6.74 2.38 10.66
CA PRO A 148 -5.61 2.14 11.57
C PRO A 148 -6.00 1.93 13.05
N ALA A 149 -7.12 2.52 13.51
CA ALA A 149 -7.63 2.32 14.86
C ALA A 149 -8.36 0.98 15.05
N VAL A 150 -8.85 0.37 13.97
CA VAL A 150 -9.58 -0.92 13.99
C VAL A 150 -8.66 -2.05 13.55
N ARG A 151 -8.38 -3.01 14.44
CA ARG A 151 -7.47 -4.15 14.16
C ARG A 151 -6.14 -3.68 13.52
N GLY A 152 -5.62 -2.50 13.90
CA GLY A 152 -4.41 -1.90 13.35
C GLY A 152 -4.41 -1.71 11.83
N GLY A 153 -5.58 -1.45 11.22
CA GLY A 153 -5.74 -1.29 9.78
C GLY A 153 -5.85 -2.60 8.98
N MET A 154 -5.92 -3.76 9.62
CA MET A 154 -6.32 -4.99 8.91
C MET A 154 -7.68 -4.74 8.23
N PRO A 155 -7.86 -5.06 6.93
CA PRO A 155 -9.16 -4.89 6.30
C PRO A 155 -10.20 -5.79 6.97
N VAL A 156 -11.34 -5.20 7.31
CA VAL A 156 -12.45 -5.86 8.02
C VAL A 156 -13.76 -5.64 7.29
N ILE A 157 -14.75 -6.49 7.58
CA ILE A 157 -16.13 -6.23 7.19
C ILE A 157 -16.60 -4.93 7.88
N GLU A 158 -17.19 -4.03 7.12
CA GLU A 158 -17.65 -2.72 7.60
C GLU A 158 -18.55 -2.84 8.84
N GLY A 159 -18.35 -1.93 9.81
CA GLY A 159 -19.08 -1.96 11.08
C GLY A 159 -18.65 -3.06 12.07
N THR A 160 -17.70 -3.93 11.70
CA THR A 160 -17.26 -5.07 12.52
C THR A 160 -15.77 -5.01 12.87
N ARG A 161 -15.27 -6.06 13.55
CA ARG A 161 -13.83 -6.36 13.68
C ARG A 161 -13.47 -7.71 13.03
N VAL A 162 -14.33 -8.22 12.15
CA VAL A 162 -14.17 -9.51 11.45
C VAL A 162 -13.29 -9.30 10.22
N PRO A 163 -12.12 -9.94 10.12
CA PRO A 163 -11.21 -9.79 8.99
C PRO A 163 -11.81 -10.35 7.70
N TYR A 164 -11.51 -9.70 6.58
CA TYR A 164 -12.00 -10.14 5.27
C TYR A 164 -11.51 -11.55 4.89
N ASP A 165 -10.30 -11.93 5.33
CA ASP A 165 -9.64 -13.18 4.98
C ASP A 165 -10.15 -14.38 5.79
N GLU A 166 -10.66 -14.16 7.01
CA GLU A 166 -11.44 -15.16 7.77
C GLU A 166 -12.73 -15.52 7.02
N ILE A 167 -13.49 -14.53 6.54
CA ILE A 167 -14.72 -14.75 5.77
C ILE A 167 -14.42 -15.40 4.40
N ALA A 168 -13.40 -14.92 3.70
CA ALA A 168 -12.96 -15.51 2.43
C ALA A 168 -12.37 -16.92 2.60
N ALA A 169 -11.92 -17.33 3.79
CA ALA A 169 -11.56 -18.71 4.08
C ALA A 169 -12.80 -19.61 4.13
N LEU A 170 -13.83 -19.23 4.90
CA LEU A 170 -15.09 -19.99 4.98
C LEU A 170 -15.73 -20.20 3.59
N LEU A 171 -15.75 -19.18 2.74
CA LEU A 171 -16.26 -19.31 1.37
C LEU A 171 -15.42 -20.27 0.50
N ARG A 172 -14.08 -20.27 0.65
CA ARG A 172 -13.19 -21.22 -0.04
C ARG A 172 -13.33 -22.65 0.46
N ASP A 173 -13.66 -22.82 1.74
CA ASP A 173 -13.92 -24.12 2.38
C ASP A 173 -15.36 -24.63 2.10
N GLY A 174 -16.13 -23.90 1.28
CA GLY A 174 -17.43 -24.33 0.76
C GLY A 174 -18.65 -23.85 1.55
N VAL A 175 -18.49 -22.94 2.52
CA VAL A 175 -19.62 -22.32 3.22
C VAL A 175 -20.31 -21.31 2.29
N PRO A 176 -21.62 -21.47 1.98
CA PRO A 176 -22.35 -20.49 1.16
C PRO A 176 -22.42 -19.13 1.84
N ALA A 177 -22.40 -18.05 1.05
CA ALA A 177 -22.41 -16.67 1.58
C ALA A 177 -23.65 -16.39 2.46
N GLU A 178 -24.78 -17.02 2.16
CA GLU A 178 -26.05 -16.93 2.89
C GLU A 178 -25.97 -17.58 4.29
N ARG A 179 -25.01 -18.49 4.51
CA ARG A 179 -24.78 -19.19 5.78
C ARG A 179 -23.71 -18.52 6.65
N ILE A 180 -23.01 -17.50 6.15
CA ILE A 180 -21.96 -16.81 6.93
C ILE A 180 -22.50 -16.16 8.21
N ALA A 181 -23.75 -15.70 8.20
CA ALA A 181 -24.41 -15.15 9.38
C ALA A 181 -24.54 -16.15 10.54
N ASP A 182 -24.48 -17.47 10.30
CA ASP A 182 -24.48 -18.48 11.37
C ASP A 182 -23.19 -18.44 12.20
N TYR A 183 -22.07 -18.09 11.56
CA TYR A 183 -20.73 -18.02 12.16
C TYR A 183 -20.43 -16.60 12.65
N TYR A 184 -20.83 -15.60 11.86
CA TYR A 184 -20.60 -14.18 12.11
C TYR A 184 -21.91 -13.40 11.89
N PRO A 185 -22.80 -13.31 12.91
CA PRO A 185 -24.14 -12.70 12.77
C PRO A 185 -24.19 -11.23 12.33
N SER A 186 -23.05 -10.54 12.29
CA SER A 186 -22.90 -9.16 11.81
C SER A 186 -22.45 -9.05 10.35
N VAL A 187 -22.25 -10.17 9.65
CA VAL A 187 -21.74 -10.21 8.28
C VAL A 187 -22.86 -10.70 7.34
N SER A 188 -23.27 -9.83 6.42
CA SER A 188 -24.24 -10.18 5.37
C SER A 188 -23.61 -11.05 4.28
N ALA A 189 -24.46 -11.72 3.49
CA ALA A 189 -24.02 -12.45 2.30
C ALA A 189 -23.28 -11.54 1.29
N THR A 190 -23.76 -10.30 1.08
CA THR A 190 -23.10 -9.32 0.20
C THR A 190 -21.72 -8.95 0.73
N ALA A 191 -21.57 -8.72 2.03
CA ALA A 191 -20.30 -8.43 2.65
C ALA A 191 -19.32 -9.61 2.57
N ALA A 192 -19.83 -10.85 2.66
CA ALA A 192 -19.02 -12.05 2.46
C ALA A 192 -18.52 -12.20 1.02
N MET A 193 -19.35 -11.87 0.02
CA MET A 193 -18.95 -11.84 -1.39
C MET A 193 -17.89 -10.77 -1.67
N ASP A 194 -18.06 -9.56 -1.13
CA ASP A 194 -17.05 -8.48 -1.21
C ASP A 194 -15.71 -8.89 -0.58
N ALA A 195 -15.75 -9.58 0.56
CA ALA A 195 -14.56 -10.08 1.24
C ALA A 195 -13.83 -11.15 0.40
N ALA A 196 -14.58 -12.05 -0.24
CA ALA A 196 -14.02 -13.05 -1.15
C ALA A 196 -13.44 -12.44 -2.43
N ASP A 197 -14.10 -11.45 -3.04
CA ASP A 197 -13.56 -10.74 -4.20
C ASP A 197 -12.29 -9.94 -3.85
N PHE A 198 -12.29 -9.26 -2.70
CA PHE A 198 -11.08 -8.59 -2.21
C PHE A 198 -9.95 -9.59 -1.90
N ALA A 199 -10.25 -10.77 -1.36
CA ALA A 199 -9.26 -11.83 -1.18
C ALA A 199 -8.70 -12.35 -2.50
N ALA A 200 -9.54 -12.60 -3.51
CA ALA A 200 -9.10 -12.98 -4.85
C ALA A 200 -8.20 -11.89 -5.49
N TYR A 201 -8.54 -10.62 -5.29
CA TYR A 201 -7.70 -9.49 -5.69
C TYR A 201 -6.33 -9.49 -4.98
N VAL A 202 -6.30 -9.68 -3.66
CA VAL A 202 -5.06 -9.76 -2.89
C VAL A 202 -4.22 -10.97 -3.30
N ASP A 203 -4.84 -12.11 -3.59
CA ASP A 203 -4.18 -13.32 -4.08
C ASP A 203 -3.59 -13.15 -5.49
N SER A 204 -4.13 -12.25 -6.32
CA SER A 204 -3.56 -11.90 -7.64
C SER A 204 -2.19 -11.18 -7.59
N TYR A 205 -1.66 -10.90 -6.39
CA TYR A 205 -0.30 -10.40 -6.18
C TYR A 205 0.73 -11.49 -5.89
N ASP A 206 0.28 -12.72 -5.65
CA ASP A 206 1.17 -13.87 -5.53
C ASP A 206 1.71 -14.30 -6.93
N PRO A 207 2.97 -14.76 -7.02
CA PRO A 207 3.45 -15.38 -8.24
C PRO A 207 2.68 -16.70 -8.51
N PRO A 208 2.54 -17.11 -9.79
CA PRO A 208 1.91 -18.39 -10.15
C PRO A 208 2.53 -19.57 -9.40
N ARG A 209 1.73 -20.62 -9.11
CA ARG A 209 2.16 -21.79 -8.31
C ARG A 209 3.46 -22.42 -8.83
N GLU A 210 3.62 -22.53 -10.15
CA GLU A 210 4.82 -23.04 -10.81
C GLU A 210 6.11 -22.32 -10.38
N GLN A 211 6.05 -20.98 -10.19
CA GLN A 211 7.19 -20.19 -9.71
C GLN A 211 7.40 -20.25 -8.20
N ARG A 212 6.44 -20.77 -7.43
CA ARG A 212 6.55 -20.98 -5.98
C ARG A 212 7.21 -22.30 -5.68
N GLU A 213 6.85 -23.34 -6.43
CA GLU A 213 7.44 -24.68 -6.34
C GLU A 213 8.90 -24.66 -6.82
N ALA A 214 9.21 -23.96 -7.92
CA ALA A 214 10.58 -23.77 -8.41
C ALA A 214 11.52 -22.92 -7.52
N VAL A 215 11.03 -22.37 -6.42
CA VAL A 215 11.81 -21.62 -5.41
C VAL A 215 11.87 -22.39 -4.07
N ALA A 216 11.17 -23.52 -3.97
CA ALA A 216 11.12 -24.38 -2.80
C ALA A 216 11.87 -25.73 -2.99
N GLY A 217 12.37 -26.01 -4.19
CA GLY A 217 13.32 -27.09 -4.51
C GLY A 217 14.71 -26.55 -4.81
#